data_AF-A0A1W6QY25-F1
#
_entry.id   AF-A0A1W6QY25-F1
#
_cell.length_a   1.000
_cell.length_b   1.000
_cell.length_c   1.000
_cell.angle_alpha   90.00
_cell.angle_beta   90.00
_cell.angle_gamma   90.00
#
_symmetry.space_group_name_H-M   'P 1'
#
loop_
_entity.id
_entity.type
_entity.pdbx_description
1 polymer ?
#
loop_
_entity_poly.entity_id
_entity_poly.type
_entity_poly.pdbx_seq_one_letter_code
_entity_poly.pdbx_strand_id
1 'polypeptide(L)'
;MFNATEMKVVPAYFAKSDAGDPVPFIVSLMLVDADHKPALPPAVEASINRTVEITGAEGVAFANVYDTDDLRAVATRSINRARGLKDLAIVLFRCQSAPTAEQLMTVLNGSYELALVKASAARVSDE
;
A
#
# COMPACT_ATOMS: atom_id res chain seq x y z
N MET A 1 -18.02 8.39 15.40
CA MET A 1 -17.57 7.15 16.04
C MET A 1 -17.30 6.17 14.92
N PHE A 2 -16.03 5.86 14.63
CA PHE A 2 -15.67 4.91 13.57
C PHE A 2 -16.14 3.52 14.00
N ASN A 3 -17.01 2.91 13.21
CA ASN A 3 -17.49 1.55 13.46
C ASN A 3 -16.43 0.58 12.94
N ALA A 4 -15.68 -0.04 13.85
CA ALA A 4 -14.55 -0.93 13.56
C ALA A 4 -14.93 -2.21 12.77
N THR A 5 -16.22 -2.41 12.49
CA THR A 5 -16.78 -3.68 12.01
C THR A 5 -16.90 -3.77 10.48
N GLU A 6 -16.80 -2.67 9.72
CA GLU A 6 -17.09 -2.69 8.27
C GLU A 6 -15.86 -2.63 7.34
N MET A 7 -14.69 -2.20 7.79
CA MET A 7 -13.46 -2.23 6.98
C MET A 7 -12.47 -3.26 7.56
N LYS A 8 -12.66 -4.53 7.18
CA LYS A 8 -11.77 -5.62 7.62
C LYS A 8 -10.35 -5.53 7.04
N VAL A 9 -10.21 -4.89 5.88
CA VAL A 9 -8.94 -4.67 5.16
C VAL A 9 -9.03 -3.39 4.32
N VAL A 10 -7.92 -2.67 4.18
CA VAL A 10 -7.72 -1.67 3.12
C VAL A 10 -7.30 -2.35 1.80
N PRO A 11 -7.68 -1.83 0.63
CA PRO A 11 -7.26 -2.43 -0.64
C PRO A 11 -5.74 -2.29 -0.85
N ALA A 12 -5.14 -3.36 -1.35
CA ALA A 12 -3.77 -3.36 -1.87
C ALA A 12 -3.81 -3.44 -3.39
N TYR A 13 -2.86 -2.79 -4.05
CA TYR A 13 -2.75 -2.73 -5.51
C TYR A 13 -1.34 -3.07 -5.95
N PHE A 14 -1.20 -3.60 -7.15
CA PHE A 14 0.06 -3.65 -7.88
C PHE A 14 0.22 -2.38 -8.71
N ALA A 15 1.37 -1.74 -8.59
CA ALA A 15 1.85 -0.74 -9.55
C ALA A 15 2.68 -1.46 -10.62
N LYS A 16 2.13 -1.58 -11.83
CA LYS A 16 2.84 -2.10 -13.00
C LYS A 16 3.34 -0.95 -13.86
N SER A 17 4.53 -1.13 -14.39
CA SER A 17 5.10 -0.29 -15.45
C SER A 17 5.79 -1.21 -16.43
N ASP A 18 6.04 -0.75 -17.65
CA ASP A 18 6.77 -1.51 -18.67
C ASP A 18 8.18 -1.97 -18.20
N ALA A 19 8.73 -1.29 -17.19
CA ALA A 19 10.04 -1.56 -16.61
C ALA A 19 9.98 -2.54 -15.41
N GLY A 20 9.70 -3.82 -15.64
CA GLY A 20 9.95 -4.89 -14.66
C GLY A 20 8.80 -5.26 -13.73
N ASP A 21 9.12 -5.96 -12.64
CA ASP A 21 8.12 -6.65 -11.82
C ASP A 21 7.12 -5.70 -11.12
N PRO A 22 5.85 -6.13 -10.99
CA PRO A 22 4.82 -5.36 -10.30
C PRO A 22 5.17 -5.18 -8.82
N VAL A 23 5.01 -3.96 -8.32
CA VAL A 23 5.26 -3.64 -6.91
C VAL A 23 3.92 -3.52 -6.18
N PRO A 24 3.65 -4.33 -5.14
CA PRO A 24 2.46 -4.17 -4.33
C PRO A 24 2.56 -2.91 -3.47
N PHE A 25 1.46 -2.18 -3.32
CA PHE A 25 1.37 -1.02 -2.45
C PHE A 25 0.02 -0.90 -1.76
N ILE A 26 0.03 -0.20 -0.64
CA ILE A 26 -1.14 0.16 0.17
C ILE A 26 -1.06 1.67 0.46
N VAL A 27 -2.20 2.35 0.39
CA VAL A 27 -2.34 3.75 0.81
C VAL A 27 -3.14 3.78 2.11
N SER A 28 -2.62 4.48 3.11
CA SER A 28 -3.26 4.66 4.41
C SER A 28 -3.00 6.05 4.97
N LEU A 29 -3.83 6.49 5.90
CA LEU A 29 -3.59 7.73 6.66
C LEU A 29 -2.54 7.49 7.73
N MET A 30 -1.69 8.49 7.95
CA MET A 30 -0.78 8.53 9.08
C MET A 30 -1.62 8.78 10.34
N LEU A 31 -1.74 7.75 11.18
CA LEU A 31 -2.37 7.87 12.48
C LEU A 31 -1.30 7.90 13.58
N VAL A 32 -1.65 8.56 14.67
CA VAL A 32 -0.88 8.52 15.91
C VAL A 32 -1.74 7.96 17.03
N ASP A 33 -1.11 7.25 17.97
CA ASP A 33 -1.77 6.78 19.18
C ASP A 33 -1.92 7.90 20.24
N ALA A 34 -2.45 7.55 21.41
CA ALA A 34 -2.60 8.47 22.54
C ALA A 34 -1.27 9.06 23.04
N ASP A 35 -0.15 8.38 22.78
CA ASP A 35 1.21 8.82 23.12
C ASP A 35 1.86 9.63 21.99
N HIS A 36 1.10 9.99 20.94
CA HIS A 36 1.59 10.68 19.73
C HIS A 36 2.63 9.88 18.94
N LYS A 37 2.66 8.56 19.07
CA LYS A 37 3.53 7.69 18.29
C LYS A 37 2.82 7.22 17.02
N PRO A 38 3.54 7.04 15.90
CA PRO A 38 2.95 6.48 14.68
C PRO A 38 2.31 5.12 14.95
N ALA A 39 1.03 4.98 14.63
CA ALA A 39 0.26 3.76 14.81
C ALA A 39 -0.24 3.23 13.46
N LEU A 40 -0.23 1.91 13.31
CA LEU A 40 -0.85 1.24 12.18
C LEU A 40 -2.28 0.83 12.57
N PRO A 41 -3.31 1.25 11.83
CA PRO A 41 -4.65 0.75 12.04
C PRO A 41 -4.69 -0.78 11.85
N PRO A 42 -5.47 -1.54 12.64
CA PRO A 42 -5.58 -2.99 12.50
C PRO A 42 -5.98 -3.44 11.07
N ALA A 43 -6.82 -2.66 10.38
CA ALA A 43 -7.20 -2.93 9.00
C ALA A 43 -6.02 -2.84 8.01
N VAL A 44 -5.02 -2.01 8.30
CA VAL A 44 -3.80 -1.87 7.48
C VAL A 44 -2.86 -3.03 7.73
N GLU A 45 -2.69 -3.44 8.99
CA GLU A 45 -1.91 -4.63 9.35
C GLU A 45 -2.49 -5.88 8.69
N ALA A 46 -3.82 -6.06 8.76
CA ALA A 46 -4.51 -7.16 8.10
C ALA A 46 -4.27 -7.16 6.58
N SER A 47 -4.27 -5.99 5.94
CA SER A 47 -3.97 -5.86 4.51
C SER A 47 -2.53 -6.17 4.16
N ILE A 48 -1.57 -5.77 5.00
CA ILE A 48 -0.16 -6.13 4.83
C ILE A 48 -0.02 -7.65 4.88
N ASN A 49 -0.55 -8.30 5.92
CA ASN A 49 -0.47 -9.76 6.08
C ASN A 49 -1.10 -10.49 4.88
N ARG A 50 -2.31 -10.09 4.46
CA ARG A 50 -2.97 -10.66 3.28
C ARG A 50 -2.15 -10.45 2.00
N THR A 51 -1.51 -9.29 1.86
CA THR A 51 -0.68 -9.01 0.69
C THR A 51 0.58 -9.86 0.70
N VAL A 52 1.21 -10.06 1.87
CA VAL A 52 2.33 -10.99 2.05
C VAL A 52 1.92 -12.41 1.65
N GLU A 53 0.77 -12.90 2.14
CA GLU A 53 0.26 -14.24 1.80
C GLU A 53 0.04 -14.44 0.28
N ILE A 54 -0.42 -13.41 -0.42
CA ILE A 54 -0.70 -13.47 -1.87
C ILE A 54 0.57 -13.32 -2.71
N THR A 55 1.48 -12.44 -2.30
CA THR A 55 2.60 -11.98 -3.14
C THR A 55 3.94 -12.61 -2.77
N GLY A 56 4.05 -13.19 -1.58
CA GLY A 56 5.33 -13.64 -1.02
C GLY A 56 6.27 -12.49 -0.64
N ALA A 57 5.77 -11.26 -0.52
CA ALA A 57 6.60 -10.12 -0.14
C ALA A 57 7.24 -10.34 1.25
N GLU A 58 8.53 -10.07 1.37
CA GLU A 58 9.32 -10.33 2.58
C GLU A 58 9.46 -9.10 3.48
N GLY A 59 8.96 -7.94 3.04
CA GLY A 59 9.06 -6.72 3.80
C GLY A 59 8.07 -5.63 3.42
N VAL A 60 8.06 -4.57 4.23
CA VAL A 60 7.26 -3.37 4.02
C VAL A 60 8.18 -2.14 3.94
N ALA A 61 8.13 -1.45 2.82
CA ALA A 61 8.82 -0.18 2.61
C ALA A 61 7.89 0.98 2.96
N PHE A 62 8.13 1.65 4.08
CA PHE A 62 7.35 2.81 4.48
C PHE A 62 7.70 4.05 3.66
N ALA A 63 6.66 4.75 3.20
CA ALA A 63 6.76 6.06 2.57
C ALA A 63 5.81 7.03 3.27
N ASN A 64 6.35 8.00 4.01
CA ASN A 64 5.55 9.10 4.54
C ASN A 64 5.29 10.11 3.42
N VAL A 65 4.05 10.58 3.33
CA VAL A 65 3.60 11.52 2.30
C VAL A 65 2.93 12.69 2.99
N TYR A 66 3.55 13.86 2.90
CA TYR A 66 3.09 15.10 3.50
C TYR A 66 2.39 15.98 2.47
N ASP A 67 1.54 16.90 2.93
CA ASP A 67 0.73 17.75 2.06
C ASP A 67 1.57 18.70 1.18
N THR A 68 2.84 18.91 1.54
CA THR A 68 3.79 19.76 0.79
C THR A 68 4.69 18.98 -0.17
N ASP A 69 4.58 17.66 -0.22
CA ASP A 69 5.47 16.83 -1.04
C ASP A 69 5.13 16.92 -2.53
N ASP A 70 6.14 16.78 -3.38
CA ASP A 70 5.93 16.40 -4.78
C ASP A 70 5.48 14.94 -4.85
N LEU A 71 4.16 14.74 -4.94
CA LEU A 71 3.54 13.42 -4.93
C LEU A 71 4.01 12.52 -6.07
N ARG A 72 4.34 13.09 -7.25
CA ARG A 72 4.86 12.32 -8.39
C ARG A 72 6.27 11.83 -8.08
N ALA A 73 7.14 12.70 -7.58
CA ALA A 73 8.48 12.31 -7.19
C ALA A 73 8.47 11.27 -6.06
N VAL A 74 7.59 11.43 -5.06
CA VAL A 74 7.41 10.47 -3.95
C VAL A 74 6.94 9.11 -4.46
N ALA A 75 5.89 9.07 -5.29
CA ALA A 75 5.37 7.82 -5.87
C ALA A 75 6.46 7.09 -6.66
N THR A 76 7.10 7.77 -7.61
CA THR A 76 8.13 7.17 -8.47
C THR A 76 9.31 6.67 -7.66
N ARG A 77 9.84 7.48 -6.74
CA ARG A 77 10.97 7.07 -5.89
C ARG A 77 10.63 5.86 -5.04
N SER A 78 9.44 5.81 -4.46
CA SER A 78 9.04 4.75 -3.53
C SER A 78 8.85 3.42 -4.25
N ILE A 79 8.16 3.44 -5.40
CA ILE A 79 7.98 2.25 -6.24
C ILE A 79 9.33 1.75 -6.79
N ASN A 80 10.16 2.63 -7.34
CA ASN A 80 11.47 2.23 -7.87
C ASN A 80 12.40 1.70 -6.79
N ARG A 81 12.36 2.29 -5.59
CA ARG A 81 13.13 1.79 -4.44
C ARG A 81 12.70 0.37 -4.06
N ALA A 82 11.39 0.12 -3.94
CA ALA A 82 10.89 -1.21 -3.60
C ALA A 82 11.20 -2.25 -4.67
N ARG A 83 11.12 -1.87 -5.95
CA ARG A 83 11.53 -2.73 -7.08
C ARG A 83 13.02 -3.07 -7.06
N GLY A 84 13.86 -2.15 -6.59
CA GLY A 84 15.32 -2.35 -6.52
C GLY A 84 15.79 -3.19 -5.32
N LEU A 85 14.88 -3.63 -4.44
CA LEU A 85 15.22 -4.55 -3.36
C LEU A 85 15.46 -5.96 -3.92
N LYS A 86 16.29 -6.74 -3.23
CA LYS A 86 16.54 -8.15 -3.62
C LYS A 86 15.27 -8.98 -3.51
N ASP A 87 14.50 -8.72 -2.46
CA ASP A 87 13.27 -9.42 -2.13
C ASP A 87 12.09 -8.46 -2.32
N LEU A 88 10.94 -8.98 -2.76
CA LEU A 88 9.75 -8.18 -3.02
C LEU A 88 9.29 -7.50 -1.72
N ALA A 89 9.01 -6.20 -1.79
CA ALA A 89 8.47 -5.44 -0.67
C ALA A 89 7.15 -4.75 -1.02
N ILE A 90 6.26 -4.66 -0.04
CA ILE A 90 5.03 -3.87 -0.11
C ILE A 90 5.39 -2.42 0.19
N VAL A 91 5.00 -1.49 -0.67
CA VAL A 91 5.10 -0.06 -0.35
C VAL A 91 3.89 0.38 0.48
N LEU A 92 4.11 0.85 1.70
CA LEU A 92 3.06 1.46 2.51
C LEU A 92 3.19 2.99 2.47
N PHE A 93 2.31 3.63 1.71
CA PHE A 93 2.17 5.08 1.70
C PHE A 93 1.33 5.53 2.90
N ARG A 94 1.94 6.29 3.81
CA ARG A 94 1.30 6.90 4.97
C ARG A 94 1.10 8.39 4.72
N CYS A 95 -0.12 8.76 4.35
CA CYS A 95 -0.49 10.10 3.95
C CYS A 95 -0.91 10.94 5.16
N GLN A 96 -0.42 12.18 5.23
CA GLN A 96 -0.75 13.13 6.30
C GLN A 96 -2.26 13.44 6.36
N SER A 97 -2.92 13.45 5.21
CA SER A 97 -4.33 13.83 5.09
C SER A 97 -5.05 13.00 4.02
N ALA A 98 -6.38 12.96 4.10
CA ALA A 98 -7.22 12.30 3.09
C ALA A 98 -7.08 12.93 1.69
N PRO A 99 -7.06 14.27 1.53
CA PRO A 99 -6.76 14.89 0.24
C PRO A 99 -5.42 14.43 -0.36
N THR A 100 -4.38 14.32 0.47
CA THR A 100 -3.07 13.82 0.03
C THR A 100 -3.13 12.36 -0.42
N ALA A 101 -3.89 11.50 0.27
CA ALA A 101 -4.10 10.13 -0.15
C ALA A 101 -4.82 10.03 -1.50
N GLU A 102 -5.86 10.83 -1.72
CA GLU A 102 -6.62 10.87 -2.98
C GLU A 102 -5.77 11.38 -4.15
N GLN A 103 -5.02 12.44 -3.93
CA GLN A 103 -4.10 12.99 -4.94
C GLN A 103 -2.97 12.02 -5.26
N LEU A 104 -2.39 11.37 -4.25
CA LEU A 104 -1.38 10.33 -4.45
C LEU A 104 -1.94 9.16 -5.28
N MET A 105 -3.17 8.74 -4.98
CA MET A 105 -3.83 7.68 -5.73
C MET A 105 -4.06 8.07 -7.20
N THR A 106 -4.40 9.33 -7.45
CA THR A 106 -4.54 9.90 -8.80
C THR A 106 -3.20 9.89 -9.55
N VAL A 107 -2.12 10.27 -8.87
CA VAL A 107 -0.76 10.24 -9.44
C VAL A 107 -0.31 8.82 -9.75
N LEU A 108 -0.57 7.86 -8.85
CA LEU A 108 -0.26 6.45 -9.05
C LEU A 108 -1.01 5.88 -10.25
N ASN A 109 -2.32 6.16 -10.35
CA ASN A 109 -3.15 5.70 -11.48
C ASN A 109 -2.76 6.35 -12.81
N GLY A 110 -2.24 7.58 -12.79
CA GLY A 110 -1.74 8.26 -13.98
C GLY A 110 -0.31 7.85 -14.39
N SER A 111 0.42 7.14 -13.54
CA SER A 111 1.84 6.79 -13.76
C SER A 111 2.09 5.29 -13.90
N TYR A 112 1.14 4.46 -13.48
CA TYR A 112 1.24 3.00 -13.45
C TYR A 112 -0.07 2.36 -13.88
N GLU A 113 -0.01 1.18 -14.48
CA GLU A 113 -1.19 0.32 -14.60
C GLU A 113 -1.46 -0.29 -13.23
N LEU A 114 -2.64 0.00 -12.67
CA LEU A 114 -3.03 -0.46 -11.35
C LEU A 114 -3.91 -1.70 -11.42
N ALA A 115 -3.55 -2.73 -10.66
CA ALA A 115 -4.36 -3.93 -10.51
C ALA A 115 -4.56 -4.26 -9.03
N LEU A 116 -5.78 -4.62 -8.63
CA LEU A 116 -6.03 -5.06 -7.25
C LEU A 116 -5.23 -6.33 -6.93
N VAL A 117 -4.59 -6.37 -5.77
CA VAL A 117 -4.01 -7.59 -5.23
C VAL A 117 -5.17 -8.49 -4.78
N LYS A 118 -5.35 -9.62 -5.48
CA LYS A 118 -6.39 -10.61 -5.19
C LYS A 118 -5.75 -11.98 -5.11
N ALA A 119 -6.23 -12.80 -4.18
CA ALA A 119 -5.91 -14.22 -4.20
C ALA A 119 -6.49 -14.82 -5.48
N SER A 120 -5.69 -15.62 -6.20
CA SER A 120 -6.24 -16.45 -7.27
C SER A 120 -7.26 -17.41 -6.66
N ALA A 121 -8.44 -17.52 -7.25
CA ALA A 121 -9.56 -18.34 -6.75
C ALA A 121 -9.31 -19.87 -6.81
N ALA A 122 -8.06 -20.31 -6.92
CA ALA A 122 -7.67 -21.70 -7.17
C ALA A 122 -7.45 -22.54 -5.89
N ARG A 123 -7.97 -22.14 -4.73
CA ARG A 123 -7.93 -22.95 -3.49
C ARG A 123 -9.23 -22.93 -2.69
N VAL A 124 -10.35 -23.13 -3.38
CA VAL A 124 -11.59 -23.58 -2.73
C VAL A 124 -12.14 -24.76 -3.53
N SER A 125 -11.38 -25.86 -3.53
CA SER A 125 -11.83 -27.20 -3.94
C SER A 125 -10.84 -28.17 -3.32
N ASP A 126 -11.15 -28.60 -2.10
CA ASP A 126 -10.83 -29.91 -1.49
C ASP A 126 -10.87 -29.75 0.03
N GLU A 127 -12.07 -29.93 0.60
CA GLU A 127 -12.41 -31.02 1.55
C GLU A 127 -13.91 -30.97 1.90
#